data_AF-A0A2S3IDX3-F1
#
_entry.id   AF-A0A2S3IDX3-F1
#
_cell.length_a   1.000
_cell.length_b   1.000
_cell.length_c   1.000
_cell.angle_alpha   90.00
_cell.angle_beta   90.00
_cell.angle_gamma   90.00
#
_symmetry.space_group_name_H-M   'P 1'
#
loop_
_entity.id
_entity.type
_entity.pdbx_description
1 polymer ?
#
loop_
_entity_poly.entity_id
_entity_poly.type
_entity_poly.pdbx_seq_one_letter_code
_entity_poly.pdbx_strand_id
1 'polypeptide(L)'
;MEPRRLEQLVFLLCCFAAITCRLRAQAQAQTTLQHPTGAVGRISSETGNRSESALSVRTRRIDPLDGLRKYEGGYNITDKHYWSSTIFTGRSGYVIAALWVIGGIIFLGTILVSKIFCTKRKERYTDFDYFLERYQILTVILCIILAVFVIVASAVTLRGTVQFHSRAESVKEIIGTTALEATATIYNITGAIEMMQNTSKLYNYTSQAWDHLNTTVDTLNSEAMEIQAKAEKNMRLVSRGINTLELVTILTVVLNLVAVLVLLVGSPLRLQNLCYLCMAFCWILIALFWMYFGLYYFFDKFASDTCMALDEYQLNPQNSTLGTIIPCSEKLSGTIILHDVGAGIHDIIDQVNSNIYTIKSEYPVKQLDYICNPFTGPPEYQYRPQNCPSGAVTIGDIPQILKRLTCSDFGGGANCRPADLSSAIDYDKVQSYTSSIQNVLDIFPGTERLVSCELVKAGFADIVGNQCAPLRRGARTAWAALAALSAAMVLLLLVLVLAGASGARRHPGDDRLSVRHLTSSTNSEISEAEFAEMHAKKVRIRVGP
;
A
#
# COMPACT_ATOMS: atom_id res chain seq x y z
N MET A 1 -10.44 34.30 33.44
CA MET A 1 -10.97 33.46 32.35
C MET A 1 -12.21 32.78 32.89
N GLU A 2 -13.40 33.09 32.37
CA GLU A 2 -14.67 32.54 32.86
C GLU A 2 -14.84 31.05 32.48
N PRO A 3 -15.35 30.19 33.39
CA PRO A 3 -15.53 28.76 33.17
C PRO A 3 -16.47 28.45 31.98
N ARG A 4 -17.44 29.33 31.70
CA ARG A 4 -18.37 29.18 30.56
C ARG A 4 -17.68 29.17 29.19
N ARG A 5 -16.52 29.82 29.04
CA ARG A 5 -15.80 29.88 27.76
C ARG A 5 -14.97 28.63 27.49
N LEU A 6 -14.51 27.96 28.54
CA LEU A 6 -13.83 26.66 28.46
C LEU A 6 -14.82 25.55 28.09
N GLU A 7 -16.01 25.55 28.70
CA GLU A 7 -17.08 24.61 28.36
C GLU A 7 -17.53 24.74 26.90
N GLN A 8 -17.67 25.96 26.37
CA GLN A 8 -17.99 26.17 24.97
C GLN A 8 -16.89 25.68 24.00
N LEU A 9 -15.62 25.85 24.38
CA LEU A 9 -14.49 25.37 23.58
C LEU A 9 -14.41 23.83 23.59
N VAL A 10 -14.61 23.21 24.75
CA VAL A 10 -14.68 21.75 24.90
C VAL A 10 -15.87 21.18 24.15
N PHE A 11 -17.03 21.83 24.22
CA PHE A 11 -18.23 21.45 23.47
C PHE A 11 -18.01 21.53 21.96
N LEU A 12 -17.39 22.60 21.46
CA LEU A 12 -17.04 22.75 20.05
C LEU A 12 -16.03 21.69 19.59
N LEU A 13 -15.00 21.38 20.40
CA LEU A 13 -14.03 20.31 20.12
C LEU A 13 -14.69 18.93 20.12
N CYS A 14 -15.62 18.65 21.04
CA CYS A 14 -16.41 17.42 21.07
C CYS A 14 -17.34 17.29 19.86
N CYS A 15 -18.00 18.38 19.44
CA CYS A 15 -18.81 18.40 18.24
C CYS A 15 -17.94 18.19 16.98
N PHE A 16 -16.77 18.80 16.91
CA PHE A 16 -15.84 18.61 15.79
C PHE A 16 -15.31 17.18 15.73
N ALA A 17 -14.95 16.58 16.88
CA ALA A 17 -14.56 15.19 16.99
C ALA A 17 -15.70 14.23 16.59
N ALA A 18 -16.94 14.56 16.95
CA ALA A 18 -18.12 13.78 16.51
C ALA A 18 -18.36 13.90 15.01
N ILE A 19 -18.16 15.08 14.42
CA ILE A 19 -18.30 15.33 12.97
C ILE A 19 -17.20 14.60 12.18
N THR A 20 -15.95 14.64 12.63
CA THR A 20 -14.85 13.89 11.99
C THR A 20 -15.04 12.38 12.11
N CYS A 21 -15.58 11.91 13.24
CA CYS A 21 -15.93 10.50 13.42
C CYS A 21 -17.12 10.06 12.53
N ARG A 22 -18.15 10.92 12.37
CA ARG A 22 -19.26 10.66 11.44
C ARG A 22 -18.85 10.73 9.97
N LEU A 23 -17.96 11.65 9.59
CA LEU A 23 -17.37 11.72 8.25
C LEU A 23 -16.54 10.48 7.94
N ARG A 24 -15.82 9.93 8.93
CA ARG A 24 -15.10 8.65 8.82
C ARG A 24 -16.08 7.48 8.59
N ALA A 25 -17.21 7.46 9.29
CA ALA A 25 -18.26 6.44 9.13
C ALA A 25 -19.03 6.56 7.80
N GLN A 26 -19.38 7.77 7.35
CA GLN A 26 -20.05 7.99 6.06
C GLN A 26 -19.14 7.71 4.86
N ALA A 27 -17.83 7.95 5.00
CA ALA A 27 -16.85 7.58 3.98
C ALA A 27 -16.73 6.05 3.79
N GLN A 28 -17.02 5.25 4.82
CA GLN A 28 -17.08 3.79 4.70
C GLN A 28 -18.37 3.31 4.02
N ALA A 29 -19.50 4.00 4.23
CA ALA A 29 -20.82 3.61 3.72
C ALA A 29 -21.04 3.89 2.21
N GLN A 30 -20.34 4.86 1.61
CA GLN A 30 -20.47 5.15 0.16
C GLN A 30 -19.70 4.18 -0.74
N THR A 31 -18.89 3.29 -0.17
CA THR A 31 -18.07 2.32 -0.93
C THR A 31 -18.88 1.16 -1.52
N THR A 32 -20.15 0.99 -1.13
CA THR A 32 -20.97 -0.15 -1.57
C THR A 32 -21.76 0.08 -2.86
N LEU A 33 -21.68 1.26 -3.50
CA LEU A 33 -22.59 1.61 -4.60
C LEU A 33 -21.92 2.31 -5.80
N GLN A 34 -20.71 1.90 -6.17
CA GLN A 34 -20.09 2.42 -7.39
C GLN A 34 -19.50 1.31 -8.27
N HIS A 35 -20.33 0.88 -9.22
CA HIS A 35 -19.95 0.08 -10.38
C HIS A 35 -18.93 0.85 -11.24
N PRO A 36 -17.81 0.24 -11.67
CA PRO A 36 -16.90 0.90 -12.59
C PRO A 36 -17.32 0.60 -14.04
N THR A 37 -17.80 1.63 -14.74
CA THR A 37 -17.78 1.70 -16.21
C THR A 37 -16.68 2.67 -16.62
N GLY A 38 -15.81 2.27 -17.55
CA GLY A 38 -14.79 3.16 -18.09
C GLY A 38 -13.57 2.40 -18.64
N ALA A 39 -13.60 2.17 -19.95
CA ALA A 39 -12.59 1.50 -20.75
C ALA A 39 -11.16 2.03 -20.49
N VAL A 40 -10.23 1.10 -20.26
CA VAL A 40 -8.80 1.37 -20.26
C VAL A 40 -8.31 1.24 -21.70
N GLY A 41 -7.89 2.36 -22.28
CA GLY A 41 -7.26 2.40 -23.59
C GLY A 41 -5.98 1.56 -23.61
N ARG A 42 -5.95 0.56 -24.50
CA ARG A 42 -4.74 -0.16 -24.88
C ARG A 42 -3.81 0.81 -25.62
N ILE A 43 -2.60 0.98 -25.12
CA ILE A 43 -1.51 1.51 -25.93
C ILE A 43 -0.67 0.31 -26.34
N SER A 44 -0.98 -0.24 -27.51
CA SER A 44 -0.02 -1.02 -28.29
C SER A 44 1.01 -0.04 -28.85
N SER A 45 2.29 -0.33 -28.67
CA SER A 45 3.36 0.32 -29.43
C SER A 45 4.34 -0.74 -29.88
N GLU A 46 4.14 -1.22 -31.10
CA GLU A 46 5.19 -1.82 -31.91
C GLU A 46 6.18 -0.72 -32.31
N THR A 47 7.47 -0.91 -32.03
CA THR A 47 8.53 -0.53 -32.97
C THR A 47 9.76 -1.39 -32.71
N GLY A 48 10.18 -2.15 -33.72
CA GLY A 48 11.34 -3.02 -33.67
C GLY A 48 12.67 -2.25 -33.79
N ASN A 49 13.59 -2.54 -32.87
CA ASN A 49 14.94 -3.07 -33.12
C ASN A 49 15.71 -3.06 -31.79
N ARG A 50 16.05 -4.25 -31.29
CA ARG A 50 16.67 -4.51 -29.97
C ARG A 50 15.87 -3.85 -28.83
N SER A 51 14.63 -4.32 -28.64
CA SER A 51 13.61 -3.68 -27.82
C SER A 51 14.02 -3.52 -26.35
N GLU A 52 14.58 -2.35 -26.00
CA GLU A 52 14.54 -1.84 -24.63
C GLU A 52 13.07 -1.88 -24.17
N SER A 53 12.77 -2.53 -23.05
CA SER A 53 11.39 -2.61 -22.57
C SER A 53 10.86 -1.20 -22.25
N ALA A 54 9.58 -0.93 -22.50
CA ALA A 54 8.98 0.38 -22.23
C ALA A 54 9.15 0.81 -20.75
N LEU A 55 9.29 -0.18 -19.86
CA LEU A 55 9.58 0.01 -18.45
C LEU A 55 11.01 0.52 -18.22
N SER A 56 12.02 0.01 -18.93
CA SER A 56 13.42 0.44 -18.76
C SER A 56 13.62 1.92 -19.13
N VAL A 57 12.95 2.38 -20.19
CA VAL A 57 12.92 3.80 -20.58
C VAL A 57 12.21 4.65 -19.53
N ARG A 58 11.10 4.17 -18.97
CA ARG A 58 10.34 4.88 -17.92
C ARG A 58 11.10 4.99 -16.59
N THR A 59 11.92 3.99 -16.25
CA THR A 59 12.75 3.98 -15.04
C THR A 59 14.02 4.82 -15.17
N ARG A 60 14.32 5.33 -16.38
CA ARG A 60 15.49 6.18 -16.63
C ARG A 60 15.35 7.56 -15.98
N ARG A 61 15.81 7.67 -14.72
CA ARG A 61 15.61 8.82 -13.82
C ARG A 61 16.94 9.25 -13.20
N ILE A 62 17.00 10.50 -12.73
CA ILE A 62 18.20 11.03 -12.06
C ILE A 62 18.43 10.26 -10.76
N ASP A 63 19.64 9.76 -10.58
CA ASP A 63 20.09 9.07 -9.39
C ASP A 63 21.07 9.94 -8.56
N PRO A 64 20.67 10.42 -7.37
CA PRO A 64 21.57 11.19 -6.53
C PRO A 64 22.74 10.39 -5.94
N LEU A 65 22.65 9.04 -5.86
CA LEU A 65 23.76 8.20 -5.39
C LEU A 65 24.84 7.98 -6.45
N ASP A 66 24.53 8.16 -7.73
CA ASP A 66 25.48 8.09 -8.85
C ASP A 66 25.78 9.49 -9.43
N GLY A 67 26.00 10.47 -8.56
CA GLY A 67 26.40 11.82 -8.99
C GLY A 67 25.39 12.52 -9.91
N LEU A 68 24.09 12.25 -9.72
CA LEU A 68 22.98 12.75 -10.55
C LEU A 68 22.96 12.23 -12.00
N ARG A 69 23.69 11.16 -12.29
CA ARG A 69 23.57 10.44 -13.57
C ARG A 69 22.20 9.76 -13.67
N LYS A 70 21.79 9.45 -14.90
CA LYS A 70 20.54 8.74 -15.13
C LYS A 70 20.74 7.27 -14.83
N TYR A 71 19.85 6.70 -14.03
CA TYR A 71 19.77 5.27 -13.79
C TYR A 71 19.34 4.53 -15.06
N GLU A 72 20.04 3.47 -15.46
CA GLU A 72 19.75 2.72 -16.70
C GLU A 72 19.37 1.25 -16.45
N GLY A 73 19.37 0.80 -15.20
CA GLY A 73 19.21 -0.61 -14.82
C GLY A 73 17.78 -1.19 -14.88
N GLY A 74 16.79 -0.44 -15.39
CA GLY A 74 15.41 -0.92 -15.50
C GLY A 74 14.64 -0.93 -14.16
N TYR A 75 13.64 -1.80 -14.00
CA TYR A 75 13.01 -2.01 -12.68
C TYR A 75 13.80 -3.07 -11.91
N ASN A 76 14.54 -2.67 -10.88
CA ASN A 76 15.32 -3.59 -10.06
C ASN A 76 15.27 -3.23 -8.56
N ILE A 77 14.45 -3.95 -7.80
CA ILE A 77 14.26 -3.71 -6.36
C ILE A 77 15.46 -4.12 -5.49
N THR A 78 16.44 -4.86 -6.01
CA THR A 78 17.65 -5.22 -5.26
C THR A 78 18.75 -4.17 -5.38
N ASP A 79 18.63 -3.26 -6.35
CA ASP A 79 19.62 -2.23 -6.64
C ASP A 79 19.37 -0.96 -5.82
N LYS A 80 20.40 -0.50 -5.10
CA LYS A 80 20.35 0.77 -4.34
C LYS A 80 20.12 2.00 -5.24
N HIS A 81 20.61 1.95 -6.48
CA HIS A 81 20.50 3.05 -7.45
C HIS A 81 19.06 3.20 -7.98
N TYR A 82 18.32 2.09 -8.07
CA TYR A 82 16.88 2.12 -8.34
C TYR A 82 16.11 2.81 -7.20
N TRP A 83 16.37 2.43 -5.94
CA TRP A 83 15.68 3.05 -4.80
C TRP A 83 15.97 4.55 -4.68
N SER A 84 17.23 4.93 -4.85
CA SER A 84 17.67 6.32 -4.82
C SER A 84 17.01 7.16 -5.92
N SER A 85 17.07 6.68 -7.18
CA SER A 85 16.44 7.39 -8.31
C SER A 85 14.91 7.46 -8.21
N THR A 86 14.28 6.43 -7.64
CA THR A 86 12.82 6.40 -7.46
C THR A 86 12.39 7.36 -6.35
N ILE A 87 13.02 7.34 -5.18
CA ILE A 87 12.73 8.28 -4.07
C ILE A 87 12.94 9.73 -4.54
N PHE A 88 13.96 9.98 -5.36
CA PHE A 88 14.26 11.30 -5.91
C PHE A 88 13.16 11.86 -6.83
N THR A 89 12.20 11.05 -7.30
CA THR A 89 11.03 11.56 -8.05
C THR A 89 10.19 12.55 -7.24
N GLY A 90 10.16 12.41 -5.91
CA GLY A 90 9.48 13.31 -4.98
C GLY A 90 10.23 14.62 -4.67
N ARG A 91 11.36 14.89 -5.36
CA ARG A 91 12.26 16.03 -5.07
C ARG A 91 11.57 17.39 -4.96
N SER A 92 10.52 17.64 -5.75
CA SER A 92 9.80 18.91 -5.70
C SER A 92 9.19 19.15 -4.31
N GLY A 93 8.61 18.13 -3.69
CA GLY A 93 8.12 18.19 -2.32
C GLY A 93 9.21 18.43 -1.30
N TYR A 94 10.30 17.66 -1.37
CA TYR A 94 11.39 17.74 -0.41
C TYR A 94 12.11 19.09 -0.45
N VAL A 95 12.34 19.65 -1.65
CA VAL A 95 12.94 20.97 -1.81
C VAL A 95 12.03 22.04 -1.21
N ILE A 96 10.73 22.00 -1.49
CA ILE A 96 9.80 22.97 -0.94
C ILE A 96 9.72 22.84 0.59
N ALA A 97 9.68 21.62 1.13
CA ALA A 97 9.71 21.38 2.57
C ALA A 97 10.96 21.98 3.23
N ALA A 98 12.15 21.77 2.64
CA ALA A 98 13.39 22.34 3.14
C ALA A 98 13.37 23.87 3.12
N LEU A 99 12.85 24.49 2.06
CA LEU A 99 12.68 25.95 1.97
C LEU A 99 11.76 26.48 3.07
N TRP A 100 10.65 25.78 3.37
CA TRP A 100 9.80 26.13 4.50
C TRP A 100 10.57 26.01 5.82
N VAL A 101 11.27 24.92 6.10
CA VAL A 101 12.05 24.79 7.34
C VAL A 101 13.05 25.95 7.52
N ILE A 102 13.82 26.27 6.46
CA ILE A 102 14.77 27.39 6.48
C ILE A 102 14.05 28.72 6.72
N GLY A 103 12.96 29.00 6.00
CA GLY A 103 12.18 30.22 6.18
C GLY A 103 11.60 30.35 7.59
N GLY A 104 11.22 29.23 8.22
CA GLY A 104 10.70 29.19 9.59
C GLY A 104 11.77 29.50 10.63
N ILE A 105 12.97 28.94 10.45
CA ILE A 105 14.13 29.22 11.31
C ILE A 105 14.51 30.70 11.19
N ILE A 106 14.54 31.26 9.98
CA ILE A 106 14.82 32.69 9.77
C ILE A 106 13.73 33.54 10.45
N PHE A 107 12.46 33.22 10.25
CA PHE A 107 11.35 33.94 10.86
C PHE A 107 11.43 33.94 12.40
N LEU A 108 11.61 32.76 13.02
CA LEU A 108 11.83 32.63 14.46
C LEU A 108 13.06 33.39 14.95
N GLY A 109 14.18 33.31 14.21
CA GLY A 109 15.41 34.03 14.50
C GLY A 109 15.23 35.55 14.47
N THR A 110 14.53 36.09 13.46
CA THR A 110 14.25 37.53 13.37
C THR A 110 13.35 38.01 14.51
N ILE A 111 12.35 37.24 14.92
CA ILE A 111 11.52 37.57 16.09
C ILE A 111 12.36 37.59 17.36
N LEU A 112 13.21 36.58 17.57
CA LEU A 112 14.06 36.49 18.76
C LEU A 112 15.06 37.67 18.83
N VAL A 113 15.74 37.96 17.73
CA VAL A 113 16.68 39.09 17.62
C VAL A 113 15.96 40.42 17.81
N SER A 114 14.77 40.60 17.23
CA SER A 114 13.99 41.84 17.40
C SER A 114 13.56 42.08 18.85
N LYS A 115 13.21 41.01 19.60
CA LYS A 115 12.90 41.12 21.04
C LYS A 115 14.12 41.42 21.91
N ILE A 116 15.31 40.98 21.50
CA ILE A 116 16.57 41.22 22.23
C ILE A 116 17.11 42.63 21.93
N PHE A 117 17.03 43.09 20.67
CA PHE A 117 17.69 44.33 20.22
C PHE A 117 16.77 45.56 20.10
N CYS A 118 15.45 45.41 20.09
CA CYS A 118 14.51 46.51 19.86
C CYS A 118 13.35 46.51 20.86
N THR A 119 13.54 47.15 22.03
CA THR A 119 12.47 47.34 23.02
C THR A 119 11.51 48.49 22.71
N LYS A 120 11.79 49.36 21.74
CA LYS A 120 10.84 50.39 21.28
C LYS A 120 11.06 50.74 19.82
N ARG A 121 10.20 50.26 18.92
CA ARG A 121 10.06 50.86 17.58
C ARG A 121 8.60 51.26 17.39
N LYS A 122 8.35 52.57 17.27
CA LYS A 122 7.07 53.10 16.78
C LYS A 122 6.99 52.76 15.30
N GLU A 123 6.07 51.87 14.94
CA GLU A 123 5.80 51.56 13.54
C GLU A 123 5.12 52.74 12.84
N ARG A 124 5.54 52.99 11.60
CA ARG A 124 5.02 54.05 10.74
C ARG A 124 3.81 53.50 9.97
N TYR A 125 2.75 54.31 9.93
CA TYR A 125 1.52 54.05 9.18
C TYR A 125 1.82 53.92 7.68
N THR A 126 1.35 52.85 7.04
CA THR A 126 1.51 52.62 5.60
C THR A 126 0.16 52.73 4.91
N ASP A 127 0.12 53.35 3.72
CA ASP A 127 -1.11 53.62 2.93
C ASP A 127 -1.94 52.34 2.62
N PHE A 128 -1.29 51.17 2.67
CA PHE A 128 -1.92 49.85 2.50
C PHE A 128 -2.86 49.45 3.66
N ASP A 129 -2.67 50.00 4.86
CA ASP A 129 -3.50 49.70 6.03
C ASP A 129 -4.89 50.33 5.94
N TYR A 130 -4.99 51.49 5.30
CA TYR A 130 -6.25 52.19 5.05
C TYR A 130 -7.15 51.39 4.08
N PHE A 131 -6.55 50.70 3.11
CA PHE A 131 -7.27 49.88 2.14
C PHE A 131 -7.87 48.60 2.76
N LEU A 132 -7.15 47.97 3.71
CA LEU A 132 -7.61 46.76 4.41
C LEU A 132 -8.77 47.05 5.38
N GLU A 133 -8.80 48.23 5.99
CA GLU A 133 -9.85 48.66 6.91
C GLU A 133 -11.23 48.76 6.26
N ARG A 134 -11.29 49.14 4.98
CA ARG A 134 -12.54 49.29 4.23
C ARG A 134 -13.14 47.95 3.76
N TYR A 135 -12.34 46.87 3.76
CA TYR A 135 -12.70 45.54 3.25
C TYR A 135 -12.72 44.44 4.33
N GLN A 136 -12.85 44.81 5.61
CA GLN A 136 -12.81 43.88 6.75
C GLN A 136 -13.80 42.70 6.62
N ILE A 137 -15.01 42.94 6.09
CA ILE A 137 -16.02 41.89 5.84
C ILE A 137 -15.56 40.91 4.75
N LEU A 138 -14.94 41.42 3.68
CA LEU A 138 -14.47 40.63 2.55
C LEU A 138 -13.30 39.72 2.96
N THR A 139 -12.41 40.22 3.81
CA THR A 139 -11.32 39.44 4.44
C THR A 139 -11.87 38.30 5.32
N VAL A 140 -12.91 38.55 6.11
CA VAL A 140 -13.55 37.52 6.94
C VAL A 140 -14.23 36.45 6.07
N ILE A 141 -14.94 36.85 5.02
CA ILE A 141 -15.56 35.92 4.06
C ILE A 141 -14.47 35.05 3.40
N LEU A 142 -13.35 35.64 2.99
CA LEU A 142 -12.23 34.92 2.41
C LEU A 142 -11.61 33.90 3.38
N CYS A 143 -11.42 34.26 4.66
CA CYS A 143 -10.97 33.34 5.71
C CYS A 143 -11.92 32.16 5.88
N ILE A 144 -13.23 32.39 5.86
CA ILE A 144 -14.23 31.31 5.99
C ILE A 144 -14.15 30.36 4.79
N ILE A 145 -14.06 30.90 3.57
CA ILE A 145 -13.94 30.07 2.35
C ILE A 145 -12.66 29.23 2.39
N LEU A 146 -11.53 29.83 2.74
CA LEU A 146 -10.25 29.11 2.87
C LEU A 146 -10.30 28.05 3.98
N ALA A 147 -10.94 28.34 5.11
CA ALA A 147 -11.12 27.37 6.19
C ALA A 147 -11.97 26.18 5.76
N VAL A 148 -13.08 26.41 5.05
CA VAL A 148 -13.90 25.34 4.47
C VAL A 148 -13.08 24.51 3.49
N PHE A 149 -12.29 25.15 2.63
CA PHE A 149 -11.41 24.45 1.70
C PHE A 149 -10.35 23.61 2.41
N VAL A 150 -9.74 24.12 3.49
CA VAL A 150 -8.80 23.38 4.34
C VAL A 150 -9.47 22.15 4.96
N ILE A 151 -10.71 22.26 5.43
CA ILE A 151 -11.48 21.12 5.97
C ILE A 151 -11.73 20.07 4.88
N VAL A 152 -12.17 20.50 3.69
CA VAL A 152 -12.41 19.59 2.56
C VAL A 152 -11.13 18.91 2.11
N ALA A 153 -10.04 19.66 1.92
CA ALA A 153 -8.74 19.12 1.53
C ALA A 153 -8.16 18.16 2.58
N SER A 154 -8.38 18.44 3.88
CA SER A 154 -8.03 17.53 4.96
C SER A 154 -8.80 16.23 4.88
N ALA A 155 -10.12 16.28 4.64
CA ALA A 155 -10.94 15.08 4.48
C ALA A 155 -10.53 14.24 3.27
N VAL A 156 -10.22 14.87 2.13
CA VAL A 156 -9.71 14.18 0.93
C VAL A 156 -8.33 13.57 1.19
N THR A 157 -7.45 14.27 1.93
CA THR A 157 -6.12 13.75 2.32
C THR A 157 -6.27 12.49 3.16
N LEU A 158 -7.11 12.51 4.20
CA LEU A 158 -7.37 11.35 5.05
C LEU A 158 -7.94 10.18 4.23
N ARG A 159 -8.90 10.44 3.33
CA ARG A 159 -9.45 9.41 2.44
C ARG A 159 -8.37 8.79 1.55
N GLY A 160 -7.54 9.61 0.91
CA GLY A 160 -6.47 9.14 0.03
C GLY A 160 -5.43 8.32 0.77
N THR A 161 -5.04 8.75 1.97
CA THR A 161 -4.11 8.04 2.86
C THR A 161 -4.65 6.67 3.28
N VAL A 162 -5.88 6.59 3.78
CA VAL A 162 -6.51 5.32 4.19
C VAL A 162 -6.66 4.37 2.99
N GLN A 163 -7.08 4.92 1.83
CA GLN A 163 -7.20 4.13 0.61
C GLN A 163 -5.85 3.58 0.15
N PHE A 164 -4.78 4.38 0.18
CA PHE A 164 -3.43 3.91 -0.14
C PHE A 164 -2.99 2.81 0.83
N HIS A 165 -3.15 3.03 2.13
CA HIS A 165 -2.77 2.09 3.19
C HIS A 165 -3.43 0.71 2.97
N SER A 166 -4.76 0.67 2.89
CA SER A 166 -5.51 -0.58 2.73
C SER A 166 -5.09 -1.36 1.48
N ARG A 167 -4.86 -0.67 0.36
CA ARG A 167 -4.45 -1.32 -0.89
C ARG A 167 -2.99 -1.80 -0.85
N ALA A 168 -2.11 -1.04 -0.21
CA ALA A 168 -0.71 -1.44 -0.03
C ALA A 168 -0.61 -2.66 0.90
N GLU A 169 -1.46 -2.75 1.92
CA GLU A 169 -1.56 -3.92 2.79
C GLU A 169 -2.06 -5.16 2.04
N SER A 170 -3.10 -5.03 1.20
CA SER A 170 -3.56 -6.15 0.37
C SER A 170 -2.47 -6.65 -0.59
N VAL A 171 -1.72 -5.74 -1.25
CA VAL A 171 -0.59 -6.15 -2.11
C VAL A 171 0.47 -6.90 -1.32
N LYS A 172 0.83 -6.42 -0.13
CA LYS A 172 1.76 -7.09 0.79
C LYS A 172 1.28 -8.49 1.16
N GLU A 173 -0.02 -8.63 1.46
CA GLU A 173 -0.64 -9.90 1.85
C GLU A 173 -0.66 -10.90 0.69
N ILE A 174 -1.00 -10.48 -0.53
CA ILE A 174 -0.98 -11.36 -1.72
C ILE A 174 0.45 -11.87 -1.98
N ILE A 175 1.46 -10.99 -1.91
CA ILE A 175 2.86 -11.39 -2.09
C ILE A 175 3.28 -12.37 -0.97
N GLY A 176 2.88 -12.09 0.27
CA GLY A 176 3.20 -12.93 1.42
C GLY A 176 2.56 -14.32 1.35
N THR A 177 1.27 -14.38 1.04
CA THR A 177 0.52 -15.63 0.88
C THR A 177 1.07 -16.46 -0.28
N THR A 178 1.38 -15.83 -1.42
CA THR A 178 2.03 -16.51 -2.56
C THR A 178 3.39 -17.11 -2.16
N ALA A 179 4.21 -16.38 -1.39
CA ALA A 179 5.49 -16.87 -0.92
C ALA A 179 5.34 -18.02 0.09
N LEU A 180 4.40 -17.93 1.02
CA LEU A 180 4.13 -18.98 2.00
C LEU A 180 3.53 -20.25 1.36
N GLU A 181 2.66 -20.11 0.36
CA GLU A 181 2.13 -21.24 -0.41
C GLU A 181 3.24 -21.93 -1.21
N ALA A 182 4.17 -21.17 -1.78
CA ALA A 182 5.35 -21.72 -2.45
C ALA A 182 6.25 -22.49 -1.48
N THR A 183 6.59 -21.91 -0.33
CA THR A 183 7.36 -22.57 0.74
C THR A 183 6.68 -23.85 1.23
N ALA A 184 5.37 -23.81 1.49
CA ALA A 184 4.61 -24.98 1.94
C ALA A 184 4.62 -26.10 0.89
N THR A 185 4.51 -25.74 -0.39
CA THR A 185 4.62 -26.69 -1.51
C THR A 185 6.01 -27.33 -1.54
N ILE A 186 7.08 -26.55 -1.33
CA ILE A 186 8.44 -27.09 -1.28
C ILE A 186 8.63 -28.06 -0.11
N TYR A 187 8.12 -27.75 1.09
CA TYR A 187 8.20 -28.67 2.23
C TYR A 187 7.42 -29.97 2.01
N ASN A 188 6.27 -29.90 1.35
CA ASN A 188 5.52 -31.10 0.99
C ASN A 188 6.30 -31.97 -0.02
N ILE A 189 7.00 -31.34 -0.97
CA ILE A 189 7.89 -32.03 -1.93
C ILE A 189 9.05 -32.71 -1.21
N THR A 190 9.77 -31.99 -0.36
CA THR A 190 10.93 -32.55 0.36
C THR A 190 10.50 -33.68 1.30
N GLY A 191 9.39 -33.52 2.02
CA GLY A 191 8.82 -34.58 2.85
C GLY A 191 8.42 -35.84 2.07
N ALA A 192 7.89 -35.69 0.85
CA ALA A 192 7.57 -36.83 0.00
C ALA A 192 8.83 -37.56 -0.51
N ILE A 193 9.88 -36.83 -0.87
CA ILE A 193 11.17 -37.41 -1.29
C ILE A 193 11.83 -38.16 -0.12
N GLU A 194 11.83 -37.58 1.09
CA GLU A 194 12.36 -38.22 2.30
C GLU A 194 11.64 -39.54 2.62
N MET A 195 10.30 -39.57 2.47
CA MET A 195 9.51 -40.80 2.68
C MET A 195 9.88 -41.89 1.66
N MET A 196 10.04 -41.53 0.39
CA MET A 196 10.48 -42.47 -0.65
C MET A 196 11.88 -43.01 -0.36
N GLN A 197 12.79 -42.16 0.09
CA GLN A 197 14.15 -42.56 0.41
C GLN A 197 14.23 -43.47 1.65
N ASN A 198 13.43 -43.19 2.68
CA ASN A 198 13.36 -44.04 3.86
C ASN A 198 12.81 -45.43 3.49
N THR A 199 11.81 -45.48 2.61
CA THR A 199 11.27 -46.75 2.08
C THR A 199 12.33 -47.51 1.29
N SER A 200 13.10 -46.86 0.41
CA SER A 200 14.13 -47.55 -0.38
C SER A 200 15.29 -48.07 0.47
N LYS A 201 15.71 -47.32 1.50
CA LYS A 201 16.70 -47.76 2.49
C LYS A 201 16.21 -48.98 3.29
N LEU A 202 14.94 -48.99 3.70
CA LEU A 202 14.34 -50.10 4.45
C LEU A 202 14.42 -51.44 3.67
N TYR A 203 14.31 -51.37 2.34
CA TYR A 203 14.32 -52.55 1.45
C TYR A 203 15.63 -52.73 0.68
N ASN A 204 16.74 -52.12 1.12
CA ASN A 204 18.08 -52.24 0.54
C ASN A 204 18.19 -51.90 -0.96
N TYR A 205 17.36 -50.97 -1.45
CA TYR A 205 17.47 -50.44 -2.81
C TYR A 205 18.37 -49.19 -2.82
N THR A 206 19.68 -49.40 -2.74
CA THR A 206 20.66 -48.30 -2.82
C THR A 206 20.99 -47.99 -4.28
N SER A 207 20.88 -46.72 -4.64
CA SER A 207 21.27 -46.19 -5.95
C SER A 207 22.10 -44.92 -5.74
N GLN A 208 23.05 -44.65 -6.64
CA GLN A 208 23.82 -43.41 -6.66
C GLN A 208 22.92 -42.16 -6.84
N ALA A 209 21.68 -42.34 -7.33
CA ALA A 209 20.69 -41.28 -7.46
C ALA A 209 20.22 -40.71 -6.10
N TRP A 210 20.36 -41.46 -4.99
CA TRP A 210 19.93 -41.00 -3.67
C TRP A 210 20.82 -39.89 -3.09
N ASP A 211 22.12 -39.89 -3.39
CA ASP A 211 23.02 -38.83 -2.91
C ASP A 211 22.70 -37.49 -3.58
N HIS A 212 22.36 -37.52 -4.87
CA HIS A 212 21.87 -36.33 -5.59
C HIS A 212 20.54 -35.84 -5.04
N LEU A 213 19.61 -36.74 -4.69
CA LEU A 213 18.33 -36.37 -4.08
C LEU A 213 18.50 -35.76 -2.68
N ASN A 214 19.41 -36.28 -1.84
CA ASN A 214 19.75 -35.69 -0.54
C ASN A 214 20.20 -34.24 -0.69
N THR A 215 21.17 -34.00 -1.59
CA THR A 215 21.66 -32.63 -1.82
C THR A 215 20.56 -31.70 -2.36
N THR A 216 19.62 -32.23 -3.14
CA THR A 216 18.48 -31.47 -3.66
C THR A 216 17.49 -31.13 -2.56
N VAL A 217 17.15 -32.08 -1.69
CA VAL A 217 16.26 -31.88 -0.53
C VAL A 217 16.84 -30.84 0.43
N ASP A 218 18.14 -30.95 0.76
CA ASP A 218 18.81 -29.98 1.64
C ASP A 218 18.80 -28.57 1.03
N THR A 219 19.09 -28.46 -0.27
CA THR A 219 19.05 -27.18 -1.00
C THR A 219 17.64 -26.59 -0.98
N LEU A 220 16.62 -27.36 -1.36
CA LEU A 220 15.22 -26.94 -1.38
C LEU A 220 14.72 -26.50 0.01
N ASN A 221 15.04 -27.26 1.06
CA ASN A 221 14.70 -26.90 2.43
C ASN A 221 15.40 -25.59 2.85
N SER A 222 16.67 -25.41 2.49
CA SER A 222 17.41 -24.17 2.81
C SER A 222 16.82 -22.95 2.08
N GLU A 223 16.47 -23.07 0.81
CA GLU A 223 15.85 -22.01 0.02
C GLU A 223 14.44 -21.69 0.52
N ALA A 224 13.64 -22.69 0.84
CA ALA A 224 12.30 -22.53 1.41
C ALA A 224 12.34 -21.78 2.75
N MET A 225 13.30 -22.11 3.62
CA MET A 225 13.55 -21.39 4.87
C MET A 225 13.96 -19.93 4.61
N GLU A 226 14.84 -19.67 3.65
CA GLU A 226 15.25 -18.30 3.32
C GLU A 226 14.07 -17.49 2.76
N ILE A 227 13.28 -18.05 1.85
CA ILE A 227 12.08 -17.43 1.27
C ILE A 227 11.11 -17.06 2.39
N GLN A 228 10.81 -17.99 3.28
CA GLN A 228 9.90 -17.76 4.41
C GLN A 228 10.41 -16.66 5.33
N ALA A 229 11.67 -16.76 5.78
CA ALA A 229 12.27 -15.80 6.69
C ALA A 229 12.30 -14.39 6.08
N LYS A 230 12.65 -14.28 4.79
CA LYS A 230 12.71 -13.02 4.06
C LYS A 230 11.32 -12.44 3.79
N ALA A 231 10.35 -13.26 3.41
CA ALA A 231 8.96 -12.84 3.23
C ALA A 231 8.39 -12.30 4.54
N GLU A 232 8.46 -13.06 5.63
CA GLU A 232 7.95 -12.63 6.94
C GLU A 232 8.63 -11.35 7.44
N LYS A 233 9.96 -11.27 7.34
CA LYS A 233 10.72 -10.08 7.76
C LYS A 233 10.34 -8.86 6.93
N ASN A 234 10.28 -8.99 5.61
CA ASN A 234 9.94 -7.89 4.71
C ASN A 234 8.48 -7.45 4.88
N MET A 235 7.55 -8.38 5.02
CA MET A 235 6.15 -8.06 5.31
C MET A 235 6.00 -7.28 6.62
N ARG A 236 6.73 -7.66 7.68
CA ARG A 236 6.73 -6.91 8.94
C ARG A 236 7.29 -5.50 8.77
N LEU A 237 8.40 -5.34 8.05
CA LEU A 237 9.01 -4.03 7.78
C LEU A 237 8.08 -3.12 6.97
N VAL A 238 7.50 -3.66 5.89
CA VAL A 238 6.56 -2.94 5.02
C VAL A 238 5.31 -2.54 5.79
N SER A 239 4.74 -3.44 6.59
CA SER A 239 3.57 -3.13 7.43
C SER A 239 3.88 -2.03 8.44
N ARG A 240 5.01 -2.09 9.16
CA ARG A 240 5.40 -1.00 10.06
C ARG A 240 5.55 0.33 9.32
N GLY A 241 6.16 0.32 8.14
CA GLY A 241 6.35 1.53 7.33
C GLY A 241 5.03 2.17 6.89
N ILE A 242 4.12 1.36 6.33
CA ILE A 242 2.80 1.82 5.86
C ILE A 242 1.94 2.31 7.03
N ASN A 243 1.95 1.60 8.17
CA ASN A 243 1.22 2.00 9.38
C ASN A 243 1.79 3.31 9.97
N THR A 244 3.12 3.45 10.01
CA THR A 244 3.77 4.67 10.51
C THR A 244 3.43 5.86 9.62
N LEU A 245 3.48 5.70 8.30
CA LEU A 245 3.16 6.75 7.35
C LEU A 245 1.71 7.20 7.48
N GLU A 246 0.75 6.26 7.54
CA GLU A 246 -0.66 6.59 7.76
C GLU A 246 -0.84 7.34 9.08
N LEU A 247 -0.36 6.78 10.20
CA LEU A 247 -0.55 7.34 11.53
C LEU A 247 -0.01 8.78 11.62
N VAL A 248 1.22 8.99 11.15
CA VAL A 248 1.88 10.29 11.19
C VAL A 248 1.20 11.30 10.26
N THR A 249 0.69 10.86 9.09
CA THR A 249 -0.09 11.73 8.20
C THR A 249 -1.41 12.14 8.86
N ILE A 250 -2.16 11.20 9.42
CA ILE A 250 -3.43 11.46 10.11
C ILE A 250 -3.22 12.42 11.28
N LEU A 251 -2.22 12.14 12.13
CA LEU A 251 -1.90 12.99 13.27
C LEU A 251 -1.59 14.43 12.82
N THR A 252 -0.79 14.60 11.77
CA THR A 252 -0.43 15.91 11.24
C THR A 252 -1.64 16.68 10.69
N VAL A 253 -2.54 15.99 9.96
CA VAL A 253 -3.78 16.60 9.44
C VAL A 253 -4.73 17.01 10.58
N VAL A 254 -4.88 16.17 11.61
CA VAL A 254 -5.72 16.50 12.78
C VAL A 254 -5.14 17.70 13.54
N LEU A 255 -3.84 17.71 13.80
CA LEU A 255 -3.16 18.84 14.45
C LEU A 255 -3.32 20.14 13.64
N ASN A 256 -3.30 20.05 12.31
CA ASN A 256 -3.56 21.19 11.43
C ASN A 256 -4.99 21.73 11.57
N LEU A 257 -6.01 20.87 11.61
CA LEU A 257 -7.39 21.28 11.80
C LEU A 257 -7.60 21.97 13.15
N VAL A 258 -6.99 21.44 14.22
CA VAL A 258 -7.03 22.07 15.55
C VAL A 258 -6.34 23.43 15.51
N ALA A 259 -5.17 23.54 14.87
CA ALA A 259 -4.45 24.79 14.74
C ALA A 259 -5.27 25.85 13.99
N VAL A 260 -5.92 25.48 12.89
CA VAL A 260 -6.82 26.36 12.13
C VAL A 260 -8.00 26.84 12.98
N LEU A 261 -8.61 25.94 13.75
CA LEU A 261 -9.71 26.30 14.65
C LEU A 261 -9.27 27.28 15.74
N VAL A 262 -8.09 27.05 16.33
CA VAL A 262 -7.49 27.97 17.30
C VAL A 262 -7.17 29.32 16.68
N LEU A 263 -6.69 29.38 15.44
CA LEU A 263 -6.42 30.64 14.74
C LEU A 263 -7.70 31.41 14.44
N LEU A 264 -8.76 30.74 13.98
CA LEU A 264 -10.04 31.37 13.66
C LEU A 264 -10.77 31.90 14.91
N VAL A 265 -10.72 31.18 16.04
CA VAL A 265 -11.37 31.58 17.30
C VAL A 265 -10.48 32.52 18.14
N GLY A 266 -9.17 32.29 18.13
CA GLY A 266 -8.19 33.05 18.93
C GLY A 266 -7.95 34.46 18.39
N SER A 267 -8.00 34.65 17.06
CA SER A 267 -7.83 35.94 16.40
C SER A 267 -8.83 37.01 16.89
N PRO A 268 -10.16 36.78 16.90
CA PRO A 268 -11.12 37.76 17.43
C PRO A 268 -11.05 37.93 18.95
N LEU A 269 -10.61 36.91 19.70
CA LEU A 269 -10.49 36.96 21.15
C LEU A 269 -9.23 37.72 21.65
N ARG A 270 -8.41 38.25 20.74
CA ARG A 270 -7.15 38.97 21.04
C ARG A 270 -6.17 38.14 21.89
N LEU A 271 -6.20 36.81 21.78
CA LEU A 271 -5.25 35.89 22.42
C LEU A 271 -3.92 35.87 21.63
N GLN A 272 -3.22 37.01 21.61
CA GLN A 272 -2.07 37.24 20.72
C GLN A 272 -0.97 36.18 20.89
N ASN A 273 -0.59 35.83 22.12
CA ASN A 273 0.47 34.85 22.38
C ASN A 273 0.14 33.45 21.82
N LEU A 274 -1.12 33.01 21.98
CA LEU A 274 -1.57 31.71 21.50
C LEU A 274 -1.62 31.67 19.97
N CYS A 275 -2.04 32.77 19.34
CA CYS A 275 -2.06 32.90 17.88
C CYS A 275 -0.65 32.86 17.29
N TYR A 276 0.33 33.58 17.88
CA TYR A 276 1.72 33.54 17.42
C TYR A 276 2.35 32.14 17.54
N LEU A 277 2.12 31.44 18.66
CA LEU A 277 2.56 30.05 18.83
C LEU A 277 1.93 29.14 17.77
N CYS A 278 0.63 29.30 17.53
CA CYS A 278 -0.10 28.49 16.55
C CYS A 278 0.36 28.77 15.11
N MET A 279 0.69 30.02 14.76
CA MET A 279 1.28 30.33 13.46
C MET A 279 2.66 29.70 13.27
N ALA A 280 3.52 29.74 14.30
CA ALA A 280 4.82 29.06 14.26
C ALA A 280 4.65 27.54 14.12
N PHE A 281 3.65 26.96 14.78
CA PHE A 281 3.33 25.54 14.65
C PHE A 281 2.80 25.18 13.26
N CYS A 282 1.88 25.98 12.69
CA CYS A 282 1.35 25.78 11.33
C CYS A 282 2.47 25.80 10.27
N TRP A 283 3.50 26.60 10.49
CA TRP A 283 4.68 26.65 9.63
C TRP A 283 5.40 25.29 9.56
N ILE A 284 5.57 24.62 10.71
CA ILE A 284 6.15 23.27 10.77
C ILE A 284 5.24 22.26 10.05
N LEU A 285 3.92 22.35 10.25
CA LEU A 285 2.96 21.46 9.59
C LEU A 285 3.00 21.62 8.06
N ILE A 286 3.16 22.84 7.53
CA ILE A 286 3.30 23.10 6.10
C ILE A 286 4.54 22.38 5.54
N ALA A 287 5.67 22.44 6.24
CA ALA A 287 6.87 21.71 5.83
C ALA A 287 6.62 20.19 5.82
N LEU A 288 5.93 19.65 6.83
CA LEU A 288 5.55 18.23 6.87
C LEU A 288 4.61 17.85 5.72
N PHE A 289 3.63 18.67 5.36
CA PHE A 289 2.74 18.40 4.22
C PHE A 289 3.50 18.31 2.90
N TRP A 290 4.49 19.17 2.68
CA TRP A 290 5.36 19.10 1.49
C TRP A 290 6.28 17.87 1.49
N MET A 291 6.75 17.45 2.67
CA MET A 291 7.49 16.20 2.82
C MET A 291 6.61 14.98 2.49
N TYR A 292 5.38 14.91 3.05
CA TYR A 292 4.44 13.84 2.74
C TYR A 292 4.00 13.85 1.27
N PHE A 293 3.81 15.02 0.68
CA PHE A 293 3.58 15.16 -0.76
C PHE A 293 4.67 14.45 -1.56
N GLY A 294 5.94 14.69 -1.21
CA GLY A 294 7.08 14.03 -1.87
C GLY A 294 7.03 12.51 -1.72
N LEU A 295 6.70 12.01 -0.51
CA LEU A 295 6.59 10.57 -0.23
C LEU A 295 5.43 9.91 -1.00
N TYR A 296 4.22 10.47 -0.96
CA TYR A 296 3.07 9.91 -1.70
C TYR A 296 3.24 10.02 -3.22
N TYR A 297 3.91 11.06 -3.71
CA TYR A 297 4.26 11.17 -5.13
C TYR A 297 5.27 10.08 -5.54
N PHE A 298 6.27 9.83 -4.71
CA PHE A 298 7.19 8.70 -4.87
C PHE A 298 6.40 7.38 -4.92
N PHE A 299 5.48 7.13 -4.00
CA PHE A 299 4.67 5.90 -4.00
C PHE A 299 3.75 5.77 -5.22
N ASP A 300 3.19 6.86 -5.75
CA ASP A 300 2.40 6.84 -7.01
C ASP A 300 3.29 6.37 -8.19
N LYS A 301 4.53 6.87 -8.27
CA LYS A 301 5.49 6.45 -9.31
C LYS A 301 5.97 5.02 -9.10
N PHE A 302 6.40 4.68 -7.90
CA PHE A 302 6.85 3.33 -7.56
C PHE A 302 5.75 2.29 -7.83
N ALA A 303 4.51 2.51 -7.36
CA ALA A 303 3.40 1.61 -7.63
C ALA A 303 3.11 1.49 -9.13
N SER A 304 3.23 2.59 -9.89
CA SER A 304 3.05 2.54 -11.34
C SER A 304 4.15 1.75 -12.06
N ASP A 305 5.38 1.75 -11.55
CA ASP A 305 6.49 0.97 -12.10
C ASP A 305 6.34 -0.50 -11.72
N THR A 306 6.06 -0.80 -10.45
CA THR A 306 5.80 -2.17 -9.97
C THR A 306 4.65 -2.81 -10.72
N CYS A 307 3.51 -2.13 -10.88
CA CYS A 307 2.37 -2.69 -11.59
C CYS A 307 2.66 -2.98 -13.06
N MET A 308 3.49 -2.16 -13.71
CA MET A 308 3.92 -2.40 -15.09
C MET A 308 4.92 -3.56 -15.16
N ALA A 309 5.83 -3.68 -14.20
CA ALA A 309 6.75 -4.80 -14.09
C ALA A 309 6.01 -6.14 -13.90
N LEU A 310 4.98 -6.16 -13.06
CA LEU A 310 4.16 -7.34 -12.80
C LEU A 310 3.31 -7.74 -14.01
N ASP A 311 2.83 -6.76 -14.79
CA ASP A 311 2.09 -7.00 -16.04
C ASP A 311 3.02 -7.53 -17.16
N GLU A 312 4.20 -6.92 -17.33
CA GLU A 312 5.22 -7.37 -18.28
C GLU A 312 5.71 -8.80 -17.97
N TYR A 313 5.89 -9.12 -16.68
CA TYR A 313 6.27 -10.45 -16.22
C TYR A 313 5.21 -11.51 -16.53
N GLN A 314 3.91 -11.18 -16.41
CA GLN A 314 2.84 -12.13 -16.74
C GLN A 314 2.85 -12.53 -18.21
N LEU A 315 3.12 -11.56 -19.09
CA LEU A 315 3.20 -11.76 -20.54
C LEU A 315 4.46 -12.54 -20.93
N ASN A 316 5.64 -12.11 -20.48
CA ASN A 316 6.92 -12.69 -20.85
C ASN A 316 7.88 -12.77 -19.64
N PRO A 317 7.81 -13.82 -18.81
CA PRO A 317 8.67 -13.96 -17.63
C PRO A 317 10.17 -13.87 -17.98
N GLN A 318 10.59 -14.50 -19.08
CA GLN A 318 11.99 -14.60 -19.52
C GLN A 318 12.64 -13.28 -19.94
N ASN A 319 11.88 -12.41 -20.62
CA ASN A 319 12.38 -11.17 -21.18
C ASN A 319 11.99 -9.94 -20.35
N SER A 320 11.45 -10.16 -19.14
CA SER A 320 11.02 -9.09 -18.25
C SER A 320 12.14 -8.69 -17.28
N THR A 321 12.10 -7.44 -16.82
CA THR A 321 13.04 -6.94 -15.79
C THR A 321 12.93 -7.69 -14.46
N LEU A 322 11.79 -8.33 -14.19
CA LEU A 322 11.53 -9.09 -12.96
C LEU A 322 11.96 -10.57 -13.09
N GLY A 323 12.18 -11.07 -14.30
CA GLY A 323 12.63 -12.43 -14.58
C GLY A 323 13.99 -12.79 -13.98
N THR A 324 14.87 -11.80 -13.83
CA THR A 324 16.17 -11.98 -13.17
C THR A 324 16.07 -12.07 -11.64
N ILE A 325 14.94 -11.64 -11.08
CA ILE A 325 14.69 -11.61 -9.62
C ILE A 325 13.86 -12.83 -9.19
N ILE A 326 12.96 -13.28 -10.05
CA ILE A 326 12.11 -14.45 -9.81
C ILE A 326 12.44 -15.49 -10.89
N PRO A 327 13.28 -16.49 -10.58
CA PRO A 327 13.81 -17.44 -11.56
C PRO A 327 12.76 -18.50 -11.92
N CYS A 328 11.67 -18.08 -12.55
CA CYS A 328 10.73 -18.95 -13.26
C CYS A 328 11.26 -19.36 -14.66
N SER A 329 12.51 -19.01 -14.96
CA SER A 329 13.14 -19.08 -16.28
C SER A 329 13.60 -20.48 -16.68
N GLU A 330 13.72 -21.43 -15.76
CA GLU A 330 14.07 -22.83 -16.10
C GLU A 330 12.86 -23.76 -16.18
N LYS A 331 11.72 -23.23 -16.68
CA LYS A 331 10.49 -24.02 -16.90
C LYS A 331 10.76 -25.35 -17.62
N LEU A 332 11.71 -25.37 -18.56
CA LEU A 332 12.05 -26.55 -19.36
C LEU A 332 12.53 -27.73 -18.49
N SER A 333 13.44 -27.49 -17.55
CA SER A 333 14.00 -28.54 -16.67
C SER A 333 12.92 -29.11 -15.74
N GLY A 334 12.10 -28.23 -15.14
CA GLY A 334 11.04 -28.67 -14.24
C GLY A 334 9.92 -29.43 -14.95
N THR A 335 9.54 -29.04 -16.16
CA THR A 335 8.51 -29.77 -16.94
C THR A 335 8.95 -31.16 -17.36
N ILE A 336 10.25 -31.35 -17.64
CA ILE A 336 10.81 -32.68 -17.95
C ILE A 336 10.71 -33.58 -16.72
N ILE A 337 11.09 -33.07 -15.54
CA ILE A 337 11.01 -33.84 -14.29
C ILE A 337 9.56 -34.24 -13.98
N LEU A 338 8.60 -33.32 -14.12
CA LEU A 338 7.19 -33.63 -13.91
C LEU A 338 6.66 -34.69 -14.90
N HIS A 339 7.13 -34.66 -16.15
CA HIS A 339 6.78 -35.66 -17.16
C HIS A 339 7.34 -37.04 -16.81
N ASP A 340 8.62 -37.13 -16.45
CA ASP A 340 9.26 -38.39 -16.06
C ASP A 340 8.61 -39.00 -14.80
N VAL A 341 8.27 -38.18 -13.81
CA VAL A 341 7.53 -38.63 -12.61
C VAL A 341 6.13 -39.09 -12.98
N GLY A 342 5.42 -38.37 -13.85
CA GLY A 342 4.10 -38.75 -14.34
C GLY A 342 4.11 -40.08 -15.10
N ALA A 343 5.10 -40.27 -15.98
CA ALA A 343 5.32 -41.52 -16.70
C ALA A 343 5.63 -42.69 -15.75
N GLY A 344 6.53 -42.48 -14.78
CA GLY A 344 6.87 -43.51 -13.79
C GLY A 344 5.66 -43.94 -12.96
N ILE A 345 4.82 -43.01 -12.49
CA ILE A 345 3.60 -43.35 -11.74
C ILE A 345 2.58 -44.06 -12.64
N HIS A 346 2.41 -43.61 -13.89
CA HIS A 346 1.53 -44.24 -14.86
C HIS A 346 1.90 -45.71 -15.07
N ASP A 347 3.17 -45.99 -15.34
CA ASP A 347 3.69 -47.34 -15.58
C ASP A 347 3.54 -48.24 -14.34
N ILE A 348 3.75 -47.71 -13.13
CA ILE A 348 3.55 -48.45 -11.89
C ILE A 348 2.07 -48.84 -11.72
N ILE A 349 1.14 -47.91 -11.94
CA ILE A 349 -0.30 -48.19 -11.80
C ILE A 349 -0.73 -49.25 -12.83
N ASP A 350 -0.27 -49.14 -14.07
CA ASP A 350 -0.56 -50.10 -15.13
C ASP A 350 0.00 -51.49 -14.83
N GLN A 351 1.22 -51.56 -14.27
CA GLN A 351 1.81 -52.82 -13.83
C GLN A 351 1.00 -53.46 -12.69
N VAL A 352 0.55 -52.67 -11.71
CA VAL A 352 -0.30 -53.19 -10.63
C VAL A 352 -1.65 -53.67 -11.18
N ASN A 353 -2.26 -52.93 -12.11
CA ASN A 353 -3.51 -53.33 -12.75
C ASN A 353 -3.36 -54.63 -13.56
N SER A 354 -2.22 -54.84 -14.23
CA SER A 354 -1.91 -56.11 -14.89
C SER A 354 -1.80 -57.27 -13.89
N ASN A 355 -1.14 -57.06 -12.74
CA ASN A 355 -1.06 -58.08 -11.69
C ASN A 355 -2.42 -58.40 -11.08
N ILE A 356 -3.27 -57.38 -10.85
CA ILE A 356 -4.66 -57.54 -10.40
C ILE A 356 -5.44 -58.40 -11.40
N TYR A 357 -5.27 -58.16 -12.71
CA TYR A 357 -5.91 -58.98 -13.74
C TYR A 357 -5.47 -60.45 -13.65
N THR A 358 -4.17 -60.72 -13.49
CA THR A 358 -3.66 -62.09 -13.31
C THR A 358 -4.26 -62.76 -12.08
N ILE A 359 -4.30 -62.09 -10.93
CA ILE A 359 -4.88 -62.61 -9.69
C ILE A 359 -6.38 -62.93 -9.87
N LYS A 360 -7.15 -62.06 -10.53
CA LYS A 360 -8.57 -62.32 -10.85
C LYS A 360 -8.78 -63.53 -11.76
N SER A 361 -7.82 -63.80 -12.64
CA SER A 361 -7.90 -64.91 -13.59
C SER A 361 -7.51 -66.25 -12.96
N GLU A 362 -6.55 -66.24 -12.04
CA GLU A 362 -6.00 -67.42 -11.38
C GLU A 362 -6.80 -67.82 -10.13
N TYR A 363 -7.35 -66.83 -9.42
CA TYR A 363 -8.20 -67.02 -8.25
C TYR A 363 -9.62 -66.51 -8.53
N PRO A 364 -10.69 -67.20 -8.10
CA PRO A 364 -12.08 -66.81 -8.34
C PRO A 364 -12.54 -65.62 -7.49
N VAL A 365 -11.76 -64.53 -7.47
CA VAL A 365 -12.00 -63.30 -6.71
C VAL A 365 -12.75 -62.31 -7.58
N LYS A 366 -14.06 -62.16 -7.33
CA LYS A 366 -14.94 -61.28 -8.13
C LYS A 366 -14.96 -59.81 -7.69
N GLN A 367 -14.45 -59.47 -6.50
CA GLN A 367 -14.58 -58.14 -5.87
C GLN A 367 -13.28 -57.36 -5.76
N LEU A 368 -12.33 -57.58 -6.68
CA LEU A 368 -11.09 -56.81 -6.72
C LEU A 368 -11.26 -55.67 -7.71
N ASP A 369 -11.21 -54.40 -7.29
CA ASP A 369 -11.33 -53.28 -8.22
C ASP A 369 -9.96 -52.92 -8.82
N TYR A 370 -9.96 -52.37 -10.04
CA TYR A 370 -8.75 -51.83 -10.65
C TYR A 370 -8.42 -50.46 -10.07
N ILE A 371 -7.15 -50.13 -10.03
CA ILE A 371 -6.65 -48.83 -9.57
C ILE A 371 -6.86 -47.81 -10.68
N CYS A 372 -7.42 -46.65 -10.33
CA CYS A 372 -7.53 -45.59 -11.29
C CYS A 372 -6.17 -44.90 -11.53
N ASN A 373 -5.83 -44.75 -12.81
CA ASN A 373 -4.65 -44.02 -13.24
C ASN A 373 -5.01 -42.55 -13.52
N PRO A 374 -4.53 -41.58 -12.73
CA PRO A 374 -4.82 -40.17 -12.95
C PRO A 374 -3.98 -39.57 -14.08
N PHE A 375 -3.03 -40.30 -14.66
CA PHE A 375 -2.18 -39.83 -15.76
C PHE A 375 -2.65 -40.39 -17.10
N THR A 376 -2.61 -39.57 -18.16
CA THR A 376 -2.87 -40.04 -19.53
C THR A 376 -1.76 -40.99 -20.00
N GLY A 377 -2.07 -41.84 -20.99
CA GLY A 377 -1.07 -42.70 -21.63
C GLY A 377 -0.02 -41.93 -22.44
N PRO A 378 1.00 -42.65 -22.96
CA PRO A 378 2.02 -42.08 -23.81
C PRO A 378 1.44 -41.40 -25.06
N PRO A 379 2.07 -40.31 -25.55
CA PRO A 379 3.37 -39.75 -25.11
C PRO A 379 3.26 -38.65 -24.04
N GLU A 380 2.04 -38.27 -23.64
CA GLU A 380 1.78 -36.98 -22.97
C GLU A 380 1.90 -37.02 -21.45
N TYR A 381 1.54 -38.15 -20.82
CA TYR A 381 1.59 -38.37 -19.35
C TYR A 381 1.08 -37.19 -18.51
N GLN A 382 0.02 -36.53 -18.98
CA GLN A 382 -0.58 -35.38 -18.31
C GLN A 382 -1.40 -35.83 -17.10
N TYR A 383 -1.28 -35.11 -16.00
CA TYR A 383 -2.10 -35.32 -14.82
C TYR A 383 -3.54 -34.84 -15.08
N ARG A 384 -4.49 -35.78 -15.11
CA ARG A 384 -5.92 -35.56 -15.32
C ARG A 384 -6.74 -36.33 -14.28
N PRO A 385 -6.87 -35.80 -13.05
CA PRO A 385 -7.59 -36.48 -11.98
C PRO A 385 -9.08 -36.63 -12.29
N GLN A 386 -9.63 -35.84 -13.23
CA GLN A 386 -11.02 -35.98 -13.68
C GLN A 386 -11.31 -37.30 -14.41
N ASN A 387 -10.27 -38.00 -14.89
CA ASN A 387 -10.41 -39.34 -15.45
C ASN A 387 -10.77 -40.38 -14.38
N CYS A 388 -10.51 -40.08 -13.10
CA CYS A 388 -10.85 -40.93 -11.98
C CYS A 388 -12.20 -40.52 -11.38
N PRO A 389 -13.21 -41.40 -11.38
CA PRO A 389 -14.50 -41.10 -10.76
C PRO A 389 -14.35 -40.93 -9.24
N SER A 390 -15.26 -40.17 -8.62
CA SER A 390 -15.27 -39.97 -7.17
C SER A 390 -15.44 -41.31 -6.44
N GLY A 391 -14.50 -41.63 -5.55
CA GLY A 391 -14.46 -42.92 -4.84
C GLY A 391 -13.79 -44.06 -5.62
N ALA A 392 -13.11 -43.76 -6.74
CA ALA A 392 -12.24 -44.73 -7.39
C ALA A 392 -11.10 -45.16 -6.46
N VAL A 393 -10.69 -46.41 -6.59
CA VAL A 393 -9.57 -46.98 -5.85
C VAL A 393 -8.27 -46.31 -6.27
N THR A 394 -7.53 -45.77 -5.30
CA THR A 394 -6.22 -45.17 -5.53
C THR A 394 -5.11 -46.15 -5.20
N ILE A 395 -3.86 -45.80 -5.55
CA ILE A 395 -2.71 -46.64 -5.21
C ILE A 395 -2.54 -46.78 -3.69
N GLY A 396 -2.92 -45.75 -2.90
CA GLY A 396 -2.89 -45.80 -1.44
C GLY A 396 -3.85 -46.82 -0.82
N ASP A 397 -4.88 -47.26 -1.55
CA ASP A 397 -5.88 -48.21 -1.06
C ASP A 397 -5.44 -49.68 -1.21
N ILE A 398 -4.37 -49.95 -1.98
CA ILE A 398 -3.84 -51.30 -2.23
C ILE A 398 -3.65 -52.14 -0.94
N PRO A 399 -3.07 -51.61 0.15
CA PRO A 399 -2.88 -52.42 1.36
C PRO A 399 -4.22 -52.87 1.94
N GLN A 400 -5.23 -52.00 1.94
CA GLN A 400 -6.57 -52.37 2.44
C GLN A 400 -7.21 -53.46 1.57
N ILE A 401 -6.99 -53.40 0.26
CA ILE A 401 -7.45 -54.41 -0.69
C ILE A 401 -6.74 -55.75 -0.44
N LEU A 402 -5.42 -55.75 -0.31
CA LEU A 402 -4.62 -56.93 -0.01
C LEU A 402 -5.02 -57.56 1.32
N LYS A 403 -5.31 -56.75 2.35
CA LYS A 403 -5.79 -57.22 3.65
C LYS A 403 -7.13 -57.96 3.56
N ARG A 404 -7.98 -57.65 2.58
CA ARG A 404 -9.22 -58.40 2.32
C ARG A 404 -8.98 -59.71 1.58
N LEU A 405 -7.86 -59.82 0.86
CA LEU A 405 -7.48 -61.02 0.11
C LEU A 405 -6.68 -61.99 0.98
N THR A 406 -5.95 -61.49 1.98
CA THR A 406 -5.28 -62.33 2.98
C THR A 406 -6.29 -62.78 4.03
N CYS A 407 -6.30 -64.08 4.36
CA CYS A 407 -7.30 -64.71 5.21
C CYS A 407 -7.16 -64.39 6.71
N SER A 408 -6.81 -63.15 7.05
CA SER A 408 -6.46 -62.79 8.41
C SER A 408 -7.56 -62.10 9.20
N ASP A 409 -8.61 -61.47 8.62
CA ASP A 409 -9.61 -60.79 9.49
C ASP A 409 -11.07 -60.69 8.99
N PHE A 410 -11.44 -61.00 7.74
CA PHE A 410 -12.84 -60.92 7.31
C PHE A 410 -13.29 -62.10 6.45
N GLY A 411 -13.65 -63.20 7.12
CA GLY A 411 -14.64 -64.16 6.60
C GLY A 411 -14.22 -64.90 5.32
N GLY A 412 -13.05 -65.52 5.32
CA GLY A 412 -12.74 -66.55 4.33
C GLY A 412 -13.70 -67.73 4.51
N GLY A 413 -14.57 -67.97 3.53
CA GLY A 413 -15.33 -69.22 3.42
C GLY A 413 -14.41 -70.43 3.52
N ALA A 414 -14.97 -71.57 3.93
CA ALA A 414 -14.31 -72.77 4.48
C ALA A 414 -13.17 -73.43 3.67
N ASN A 415 -12.69 -72.84 2.57
CA ASN A 415 -11.64 -73.35 1.70
C ASN A 415 -10.43 -72.39 1.52
N CYS A 416 -10.13 -71.52 2.50
CA CYS A 416 -8.88 -70.77 2.43
C CYS A 416 -7.70 -71.67 2.83
N ARG A 417 -6.77 -71.96 1.90
CA ARG A 417 -5.43 -72.45 2.23
C ARG A 417 -4.59 -71.24 2.68
N PRO A 418 -4.34 -71.03 3.98
CA PRO A 418 -3.87 -69.75 4.50
C PRO A 418 -2.39 -69.47 4.20
N ALA A 419 -1.60 -70.47 3.81
CA ALA A 419 -0.15 -70.41 3.82
C ALA A 419 0.49 -69.88 2.52
N ASP A 420 -0.16 -70.00 1.36
CA ASP A 420 0.51 -69.80 0.07
C ASP A 420 0.51 -68.33 -0.41
N LEU A 421 -0.55 -67.56 -0.15
CA LEU A 421 -0.64 -66.15 -0.58
C LEU A 421 -0.11 -65.17 0.49
N SER A 422 -0.29 -65.48 1.78
CA SER A 422 0.19 -64.61 2.87
C SER A 422 1.71 -64.70 3.08
N SER A 423 2.35 -65.79 2.68
CA SER A 423 3.81 -65.95 2.72
C SER A 423 4.53 -65.31 1.54
N ALA A 424 3.83 -65.04 0.43
CA ALA A 424 4.42 -64.47 -0.79
C ALA A 424 4.40 -62.93 -0.82
N ILE A 425 3.51 -62.28 -0.05
CA ILE A 425 3.30 -60.83 -0.10
C ILE A 425 3.80 -60.19 1.19
N ASP A 426 4.87 -59.40 1.09
CA ASP A 426 5.33 -58.54 2.16
C ASP A 426 4.40 -57.31 2.27
N TYR A 427 3.43 -57.42 3.18
CA TYR A 427 2.40 -56.39 3.39
C TYR A 427 3.00 -55.03 3.77
N ASP A 428 3.98 -55.02 4.69
CA ASP A 428 4.62 -53.80 5.17
C ASP A 428 5.38 -53.11 4.03
N LYS A 429 5.99 -53.90 3.15
CA LYS A 429 6.61 -53.42 1.92
C LYS A 429 5.61 -52.78 0.99
N VAL A 430 4.52 -53.47 0.68
CA VAL A 430 3.48 -52.90 -0.18
C VAL A 430 2.94 -51.61 0.41
N GLN A 431 2.57 -51.61 1.70
CA GLN A 431 2.07 -50.43 2.38
C GLN A 431 3.04 -49.24 2.31
N SER A 432 4.33 -49.47 2.56
CA SER A 432 5.33 -48.40 2.52
C SER A 432 5.49 -47.80 1.11
N TYR A 433 5.55 -48.64 0.07
CA TYR A 433 5.66 -48.17 -1.31
C TYR A 433 4.39 -47.44 -1.78
N THR A 434 3.22 -48.00 -1.51
CA THR A 434 1.96 -47.41 -1.98
C THR A 434 1.64 -46.11 -1.27
N SER A 435 1.98 -46.00 0.01
CA SER A 435 1.85 -44.75 0.79
C SER A 435 2.81 -43.68 0.29
N SER A 436 4.05 -44.05 -0.07
CA SER A 436 5.03 -43.11 -0.64
C SER A 436 4.58 -42.57 -2.00
N ILE A 437 4.05 -43.43 -2.88
CA ILE A 437 3.54 -43.00 -4.19
C ILE A 437 2.27 -42.16 -4.03
N GLN A 438 1.38 -42.52 -3.09
CA GLN A 438 0.20 -41.71 -2.80
C GLN A 438 0.59 -40.31 -2.32
N ASN A 439 1.61 -40.20 -1.46
CA ASN A 439 2.09 -38.90 -1.01
C ASN A 439 2.62 -38.04 -2.17
N VAL A 440 3.33 -38.65 -3.14
CA VAL A 440 3.75 -37.94 -4.37
C VAL A 440 2.56 -37.53 -5.24
N LEU A 441 1.54 -38.38 -5.36
CA LEU A 441 0.30 -38.04 -6.06
C LEU A 441 -0.44 -36.86 -5.42
N ASP A 442 -0.47 -36.80 -4.10
CA ASP A 442 -1.18 -35.75 -3.34
C ASP A 442 -0.51 -34.37 -3.52
N ILE A 443 0.82 -34.33 -3.65
CA ILE A 443 1.57 -33.08 -3.84
C ILE A 443 1.69 -32.66 -5.32
N PHE A 444 1.49 -33.59 -6.25
CA PHE A 444 1.73 -33.39 -7.69
C PHE A 444 1.06 -32.11 -8.25
N PRO A 445 -0.21 -31.79 -7.93
CA PRO A 445 -0.86 -30.58 -8.45
C PRO A 445 -0.19 -29.29 -7.96
N GLY A 446 0.28 -29.28 -6.70
CA GLY A 446 1.00 -28.14 -6.13
C GLY A 446 2.36 -27.96 -6.79
N THR A 447 3.10 -29.05 -6.98
CA THR A 447 4.39 -29.07 -7.68
C THR A 447 4.26 -28.58 -9.11
N GLU A 448 3.23 -29.02 -9.84
CA GLU A 448 2.96 -28.57 -11.21
C GLU A 448 2.71 -27.07 -11.27
N ARG A 449 1.87 -26.52 -10.38
CA ARG A 449 1.58 -25.07 -10.30
C ARG A 449 2.83 -24.24 -9.95
N LEU A 450 3.70 -24.78 -9.10
CA LEU A 450 4.95 -24.11 -8.71
C LEU A 450 5.96 -24.10 -9.88
N VAL A 451 6.19 -25.24 -10.52
CA VAL A 451 7.15 -25.41 -11.63
C VAL A 451 6.69 -24.70 -12.91
N SER A 452 5.39 -24.71 -13.19
CA SER A 452 4.81 -23.96 -14.32
C SER A 452 4.75 -22.45 -14.07
N CYS A 453 5.10 -22.01 -12.85
CA CYS A 453 4.96 -20.65 -12.33
C CYS A 453 3.54 -20.09 -12.36
N GLU A 454 2.55 -20.95 -12.43
CA GLU A 454 1.15 -20.57 -12.31
C GLU A 454 0.86 -19.95 -10.94
N LEU A 455 1.47 -20.49 -9.87
CA LEU A 455 1.30 -19.95 -8.51
C LEU A 455 1.71 -18.47 -8.43
N VAL A 456 2.89 -18.14 -8.92
CA VAL A 456 3.42 -16.77 -8.92
C VAL A 456 2.61 -15.87 -9.87
N LYS A 457 2.28 -16.38 -11.05
CA LYS A 457 1.46 -15.64 -12.03
C LYS A 457 0.06 -15.34 -11.51
N ALA A 458 -0.56 -16.26 -10.79
CA ALA A 458 -1.88 -16.07 -10.19
C ALA A 458 -1.85 -14.94 -9.15
N GLY A 459 -0.85 -14.94 -8.26
CA GLY A 459 -0.66 -13.86 -7.29
C GLY A 459 -0.46 -12.50 -7.97
N PHE A 460 0.33 -12.44 -9.05
CA PHE A 460 0.56 -11.19 -9.80
C PHE A 460 -0.66 -10.74 -10.60
N ALA A 461 -1.41 -11.66 -11.17
CA ALA A 461 -2.67 -11.37 -11.86
C ALA A 461 -3.68 -10.73 -10.90
N ASP A 462 -3.77 -11.22 -9.66
CA ASP A 462 -4.63 -10.62 -8.65
C ASP A 462 -4.18 -9.19 -8.28
N ILE A 463 -2.88 -8.96 -8.12
CA ILE A 463 -2.34 -7.62 -7.84
C ILE A 463 -2.62 -6.66 -9.00
N VAL A 464 -2.32 -7.07 -10.24
CA VAL A 464 -2.47 -6.23 -11.44
C VAL A 464 -3.94 -5.94 -11.73
N GLY A 465 -4.81 -6.95 -11.64
CA GLY A 465 -6.23 -6.83 -11.90
C GLY A 465 -6.97 -6.01 -10.84
N ASN A 466 -6.72 -6.29 -9.56
CA ASN A 466 -7.58 -5.78 -8.48
C ASN A 466 -6.94 -4.66 -7.64
N GLN A 467 -5.62 -4.62 -7.49
CA GLN A 467 -4.97 -3.72 -6.52
C GLN A 467 -4.22 -2.54 -7.16
N CYS A 468 -3.68 -2.71 -8.36
CA CYS A 468 -2.83 -1.70 -9.01
C CYS A 468 -3.53 -0.35 -9.27
N ALA A 469 -4.71 -0.37 -9.89
CA ALA A 469 -5.48 0.85 -10.15
C ALA A 469 -5.91 1.59 -8.87
N PRO A 470 -6.53 0.94 -7.86
CA PRO A 470 -6.94 1.63 -6.63
C PRO A 470 -5.76 2.06 -5.76
N LEU A 471 -4.65 1.31 -5.71
CA LEU A 471 -3.42 1.71 -4.99
C LEU A 471 -2.89 3.03 -5.53
N ARG A 472 -2.72 3.10 -6.85
CA ARG A 472 -2.24 4.30 -7.55
C ARG A 472 -3.19 5.48 -7.38
N ARG A 473 -4.50 5.22 -7.44
CA ARG A 473 -5.52 6.26 -7.21
C ARG A 473 -5.43 6.80 -5.79
N GLY A 474 -5.27 5.95 -4.78
CA GLY A 474 -5.06 6.34 -3.37
C GLY A 474 -3.85 7.25 -3.20
N ALA A 475 -2.67 6.81 -3.68
CA ALA A 475 -1.44 7.61 -3.64
C ALA A 475 -1.61 8.97 -4.33
N ARG A 476 -2.26 8.99 -5.51
CA ARG A 476 -2.52 10.21 -6.26
C ARG A 476 -3.44 11.18 -5.55
N THR A 477 -4.53 10.67 -4.98
CA THR A 477 -5.44 11.49 -4.18
C THR A 477 -4.76 12.06 -2.95
N ALA A 478 -3.88 11.29 -2.29
CA ALA A 478 -3.14 11.73 -1.12
C ALA A 478 -2.18 12.88 -1.45
N TRP A 479 -1.28 12.73 -2.45
CA TRP A 479 -0.35 13.81 -2.77
C TRP A 479 -1.05 15.05 -3.33
N ALA A 480 -2.07 14.88 -4.18
CA ALA A 480 -2.80 16.03 -4.74
C ALA A 480 -3.55 16.82 -3.65
N ALA A 481 -4.17 16.12 -2.69
CA ALA A 481 -4.87 16.75 -1.58
C ALA A 481 -3.90 17.42 -0.58
N LEU A 482 -2.73 16.83 -0.32
CA LEU A 482 -1.68 17.43 0.50
C LEU A 482 -1.15 18.74 -0.10
N ALA A 483 -0.94 18.79 -1.42
CA ALA A 483 -0.55 20.01 -2.11
C ALA A 483 -1.62 21.10 -1.98
N ALA A 484 -2.89 20.74 -2.22
CA ALA A 484 -4.02 21.67 -2.09
C ALA A 484 -4.20 22.17 -0.65
N LEU A 485 -4.08 21.27 0.34
CA LEU A 485 -4.14 21.59 1.77
C LEU A 485 -3.03 22.57 2.16
N SER A 486 -1.80 22.29 1.74
CA SER A 486 -0.65 23.15 2.02
C SER A 486 -0.81 24.54 1.38
N ALA A 487 -1.22 24.61 0.11
CA ALA A 487 -1.47 25.89 -0.56
C ALA A 487 -2.57 26.72 0.13
N ALA A 488 -3.67 26.08 0.52
CA ALA A 488 -4.76 26.74 1.22
C ALA A 488 -4.36 27.22 2.62
N MET A 489 -3.54 26.43 3.33
CA MET A 489 -2.98 26.81 4.62
C MET A 489 -2.08 28.05 4.52
N VAL A 490 -1.21 28.10 3.51
CA VAL A 490 -0.35 29.27 3.26
C VAL A 490 -1.19 30.51 3.00
N LEU A 491 -2.20 30.41 2.13
CA LEU A 491 -3.12 31.52 1.85
C LEU A 491 -3.88 31.97 3.11
N LEU A 492 -4.38 31.03 3.92
CA LEU A 492 -5.09 31.32 5.16
C LEU A 492 -4.18 32.06 6.16
N LEU A 493 -2.94 31.60 6.34
CA LEU A 493 -1.98 32.27 7.22
C LEU A 493 -1.64 33.68 6.73
N LEU A 494 -1.42 33.86 5.43
CA LEU A 494 -1.14 35.19 4.85
C LEU A 494 -2.30 36.16 5.10
N VAL A 495 -3.55 35.73 4.87
CA VAL A 495 -4.74 36.56 5.12
C VAL A 495 -4.88 36.91 6.61
N LEU A 496 -4.63 35.95 7.51
CA LEU A 496 -4.68 36.17 8.95
C LEU A 496 -3.59 37.15 9.44
N VAL A 497 -2.36 37.04 8.92
CA VAL A 497 -1.27 37.97 9.24
C VAL A 497 -1.60 39.40 8.78
N LEU A 498 -2.10 39.55 7.55
CA LEU A 498 -2.51 40.84 7.00
C LEU A 498 -3.65 41.47 7.83
N ALA A 499 -4.67 40.68 8.19
CA ALA A 499 -5.77 41.13 9.04
C ALA A 499 -5.28 41.54 10.44
N GLY A 500 -4.36 40.78 11.05
CA GLY A 500 -3.79 41.10 12.37
C GLY A 500 -2.98 42.40 12.38
N ALA A 501 -2.20 42.66 11.32
CA ALA A 501 -1.40 43.88 11.19
C ALA A 501 -2.26 45.15 11.08
N SER A 502 -3.41 45.08 10.41
CA SER A 502 -4.37 46.20 10.35
C SER A 502 -5.05 46.47 11.70
N GLY A 503 -5.33 45.43 12.51
CA GLY A 503 -6.03 45.57 13.79
C GLY A 503 -5.18 46.10 14.94
N ALA A 504 -3.87 45.81 14.96
CA ALA A 504 -2.95 46.24 16.02
C ALA A 504 -2.60 47.74 15.96
N ARG A 505 -2.80 48.40 14.81
CA ARG A 505 -2.51 49.83 14.60
C ARG A 505 -3.62 50.77 15.07
N ARG A 506 -4.77 50.25 15.52
CA ARG A 506 -5.79 51.03 16.24
C ARG A 506 -5.31 51.30 17.68
N HIS A 507 -4.44 52.30 17.87
CA HIS A 507 -4.20 52.86 19.20
C HIS A 507 -5.47 53.58 19.69
N PRO A 508 -5.91 53.40 20.96
CA PRO A 508 -7.11 54.02 21.53
C PRO A 508 -6.90 55.50 21.91
N GLY A 509 -6.15 56.24 21.09
CA GLY A 509 -5.74 57.62 21.37
C GLY A 509 -6.56 58.69 20.65
N ASP A 510 -7.29 58.33 19.59
CA ASP A 510 -7.90 59.34 18.71
C ASP A 510 -9.36 59.71 19.08
N ASP A 511 -10.01 58.90 19.92
CA ASP A 511 -11.38 59.20 20.40
C ASP A 511 -11.44 60.32 21.45
N ARG A 512 -10.29 60.85 21.92
CA ARG A 512 -10.24 61.95 22.89
C ARG A 512 -10.17 63.35 22.30
N LEU A 513 -9.96 63.50 20.98
CA LEU A 513 -9.93 64.82 20.33
C LEU A 513 -11.21 65.17 19.56
N SER A 514 -12.15 64.23 19.39
CA SER A 514 -13.42 64.49 18.70
C SER A 514 -14.61 64.84 19.62
N VAL A 515 -14.44 64.84 20.95
CA VAL A 515 -15.56 65.07 21.91
C VAL A 515 -15.34 66.33 22.75
N ARG A 516 -14.83 67.41 22.15
CA ARG A 516 -14.69 68.71 22.83
C ARG A 516 -15.35 69.91 22.15
N HIS A 517 -16.29 69.66 21.25
CA HIS A 517 -17.27 70.68 20.88
C HIS A 517 -18.67 70.08 20.96
N LEU A 518 -19.58 70.83 21.58
CA LEU A 518 -20.99 70.54 21.86
C LEU A 518 -21.30 69.68 23.09
N THR A 519 -21.15 70.28 24.27
CA THR A 519 -22.23 70.38 25.27
C THR A 519 -21.92 71.50 26.26
N SER A 520 -22.24 72.74 25.87
CA SER A 520 -22.60 73.79 26.82
C SER A 520 -23.71 74.60 26.19
N SER A 521 -24.91 74.41 26.70
CA SER A 521 -26.07 75.25 26.42
C SER A 521 -27.00 75.13 27.63
N THR A 522 -26.66 75.87 28.67
CA THR A 522 -27.65 76.45 29.58
C THR A 522 -28.55 77.36 28.72
N ASN A 523 -29.83 77.03 28.64
CA ASN A 523 -30.84 77.96 28.14
C ASN A 523 -31.15 78.99 29.24
N SER A 524 -30.88 80.26 28.93
CA SER A 524 -31.68 81.40 29.35
C SER A 524 -31.77 82.36 28.15
N GLU A 525 -32.96 82.43 27.58
CA GLU A 525 -33.62 83.57 26.91
C GLU A 525 -32.84 84.56 25.99
N ILE A 526 -33.31 84.60 24.73
CA ILE A 526 -33.68 85.78 23.92
C ILE A 526 -32.58 86.79 23.49
N SER A 527 -32.23 86.78 22.18
CA SER A 527 -32.59 87.84 21.20
C SER A 527 -31.75 87.76 19.90
N GLU A 528 -32.37 88.24 18.84
CA GLU A 528 -31.92 88.49 17.46
C GLU A 528 -30.43 88.78 17.24
N ALA A 529 -29.79 88.02 16.35
CA ALA A 529 -29.06 88.51 15.19
C ALA A 529 -28.36 87.34 14.46
N GLU A 530 -28.15 87.50 13.14
CA GLU A 530 -27.10 86.81 12.38
C GLU A 530 -27.42 85.42 11.77
N PHE A 531 -28.56 85.31 11.10
CA PHE A 531 -28.80 84.27 10.08
C PHE A 531 -28.58 84.84 8.68
N ALA A 532 -27.35 85.24 8.33
CA ALA A 532 -27.05 85.74 7.00
C ALA A 532 -25.55 85.72 6.61
N GLU A 533 -24.86 84.57 6.63
CA GLU A 533 -23.64 84.46 5.80
C GLU A 533 -23.24 83.00 5.47
N MET A 534 -24.14 82.22 4.90
CA MET A 534 -23.81 80.89 4.35
C MET A 534 -24.01 80.81 2.84
N HIS A 535 -23.45 81.75 2.08
CA HIS A 535 -23.30 81.63 0.62
C HIS A 535 -22.16 82.51 0.10
N ALA A 536 -20.89 82.10 0.26
CA ALA A 536 -19.80 82.41 -0.69
C ALA A 536 -18.40 81.93 -0.24
N LYS A 537 -17.83 80.96 -0.96
CA LYS A 537 -16.40 80.90 -1.40
C LYS A 537 -16.14 79.52 -1.99
N LYS A 538 -16.25 79.32 -3.31
CA LYS A 538 -15.39 79.79 -4.43
C LYS A 538 -13.93 79.28 -4.33
N VAL A 539 -13.73 78.18 -5.05
CA VAL A 539 -12.55 77.75 -5.82
C VAL A 539 -11.39 78.77 -5.85
N ARG A 540 -10.19 78.33 -5.47
CA ARG A 540 -8.95 79.02 -5.79
C ARG A 540 -7.86 78.01 -6.21
N ILE A 541 -7.66 77.92 -7.51
CA ILE A 541 -6.45 77.39 -8.16
C ILE A 541 -5.33 78.40 -7.93
N ARG A 542 -4.12 77.94 -7.59
CA ARG A 542 -2.91 78.77 -7.48
C ARG A 542 -1.85 78.27 -8.45
N VAL A 543 -1.50 79.12 -9.41
CA VAL A 543 -0.36 79.01 -10.32
C VAL A 543 0.79 79.84 -9.76
N GLY A 544 2.01 79.30 -9.85
CA GLY A 544 3.28 80.03 -9.99
C GLY A 544 4.10 80.24 -8.71
N PRO A 545 5.42 80.54 -8.85
CA PRO A 545 6.20 80.69 -10.07
C PRO A 545 6.91 79.42 -10.56
#